data_AF-A0A7S3AWE2-F1
#
_entry.id   AF-A0A7S3AWE2-F1
#
_cell.length_a   1.000
_cell.length_b   1.000
_cell.length_c   1.000
_cell.angle_alpha   90.00
_cell.angle_beta   90.00
_cell.angle_gamma   90.00
#
_symmetry.space_group_name_H-M   'P 1'
#
loop_
_entity.id
_entity.type
_entity.pdbx_description
1 polymer ?
#
loop_
_entity_poly.entity_id
_entity_poly.type
_entity_poly.pdbx_seq_one_letter_code
_entity_poly.pdbx_strand_id
1 'polypeptide(L)'
;EHLAGVHWQAMESYVRAIGKDRVEGCVSRAVLAVHASELTNAQIYINAARRILERELTALVSESYERAYGSMVVLHQLAELEEIVDHKASPEALSREHLVRLFSSRLQQT
;
A
#
# COMPACT_ATOMS: atom_id res chain seq x y z
N GLU A 1 -14.04 -0.77 -27.98
CA GLU A 1 -15.00 0.08 -27.25
C GLU A 1 -14.53 0.21 -25.80
N HIS A 2 -14.62 1.42 -25.26
CA HIS A 2 -14.13 1.90 -23.97
C HIS A 2 -14.16 0.86 -22.81
N LEU A 3 -13.02 0.25 -22.50
CA LEU A 3 -12.77 -0.17 -21.11
C LEU A 3 -12.53 1.12 -20.34
N ALA A 4 -13.49 1.52 -19.52
CA ALA A 4 -13.38 2.66 -18.63
C ALA A 4 -12.05 2.58 -17.87
N GLY A 5 -11.08 3.39 -18.30
CA GLY A 5 -9.75 3.44 -17.73
C GLY A 5 -9.83 3.87 -16.27
N VAL A 6 -8.86 3.45 -15.47
CA VAL A 6 -8.74 3.90 -14.08
C VAL A 6 -8.78 5.44 -14.05
N HIS A 7 -9.80 5.99 -13.38
CA HIS A 7 -10.02 7.43 -13.31
C HIS A 7 -9.26 8.04 -12.12
N TRP A 8 -7.95 8.28 -12.31
CA TRP A 8 -7.06 8.79 -11.26
C TRP A 8 -7.51 10.12 -10.66
N GLN A 9 -8.10 11.01 -11.46
CA GLN A 9 -8.63 12.30 -10.99
C GLN A 9 -9.85 12.12 -10.05
N ALA A 10 -10.71 11.14 -10.35
CA ALA A 10 -11.83 10.81 -9.48
C ALA A 10 -11.31 10.21 -8.16
N MET A 11 -10.33 9.30 -8.24
CA MET A 11 -9.67 8.74 -7.06
C MET A 11 -9.04 9.84 -6.20
N GLU A 12 -8.33 10.80 -6.78
CA GLU A 12 -7.74 11.92 -6.05
C GLU A 12 -8.81 12.74 -5.30
N SER A 13 -9.94 13.01 -5.95
CA SER A 13 -11.07 13.74 -5.35
C SER A 13 -11.64 12.99 -4.15
N TYR A 14 -11.83 11.67 -4.24
CA TYR A 14 -12.31 10.85 -3.13
C TYR A 14 -11.29 10.78 -2.00
N VAL A 15 -10.01 10.58 -2.32
CA VAL A 15 -8.94 10.45 -1.32
C VAL A 15 -8.78 11.73 -0.51
N ARG A 16 -9.03 12.90 -1.10
CA ARG A 16 -9.04 14.18 -0.37
C ARG A 16 -10.08 14.21 0.76
N ALA A 17 -11.21 13.52 0.61
CA ALA A 17 -12.25 13.44 1.63
C ALA A 17 -11.92 12.45 2.77
N ILE A 18 -10.98 11.52 2.56
CA ILE A 18 -10.58 10.55 3.59
C ILE A 18 -9.62 11.21 4.58
N GLY A 19 -9.89 11.08 5.88
CA GLY A 19 -9.02 11.54 6.96
C GLY A 19 -7.56 11.08 6.78
N LYS A 20 -6.61 11.98 7.06
CA LYS A 20 -5.15 11.70 6.93
C LYS A 20 -4.62 10.79 8.03
N ASP A 21 -5.39 10.62 9.09
CA ASP A 21 -5.15 9.81 10.27
C ASP A 21 -5.73 8.39 10.15
N ARG A 22 -6.38 8.08 9.02
CA ARG A 22 -6.93 6.75 8.71
C ARG A 22 -6.00 5.97 7.80
N VAL A 23 -5.86 4.66 8.06
CA VAL A 23 -5.02 3.76 7.27
C VAL A 23 -5.38 3.81 5.79
N GLU A 24 -6.67 3.75 5.47
CA GLU A 24 -7.18 3.78 4.09
C GLU A 24 -6.82 5.10 3.41
N GLY A 25 -6.84 6.20 4.17
CA GLY A 25 -6.44 7.51 3.70
C GLY A 25 -4.96 7.60 3.39
N CYS A 26 -4.10 6.97 4.19
CA CYS A 26 -2.67 6.89 3.94
C CYS A 26 -2.35 5.97 2.75
N VAL A 27 -2.90 4.75 2.72
CA VAL A 27 -2.70 3.77 1.63
C VAL A 27 -3.12 4.37 0.29
N SER A 28 -4.32 4.98 0.22
CA SER A 28 -4.82 5.55 -1.04
C SER A 28 -3.96 6.72 -1.53
N ARG A 29 -3.42 7.55 -0.62
CA ARG A 29 -2.48 8.62 -0.96
C ARG A 29 -1.13 8.08 -1.42
N ALA A 30 -0.66 7.00 -0.81
CA ALA A 30 0.56 6.32 -1.24
C ALA A 30 0.43 5.81 -2.67
N VAL A 31 -0.70 5.16 -3.02
CA VAL A 31 -0.98 4.69 -4.39
C VAL A 31 -0.99 5.85 -5.39
N LEU A 32 -1.65 6.96 -5.08
CA LEU A 32 -1.65 8.15 -5.94
C LEU A 32 -0.25 8.73 -6.13
N ALA A 33 0.55 8.80 -5.06
CA ALA A 33 1.93 9.27 -5.12
C ALA A 33 2.83 8.34 -5.97
N VAL A 34 2.69 7.02 -5.83
CA VAL A 34 3.37 6.02 -6.68
C VAL A 34 2.97 6.18 -8.15
N HIS A 35 1.68 6.40 -8.42
CA HIS A 35 1.18 6.65 -9.77
C HIS A 35 1.79 7.91 -10.39
N ALA A 36 1.85 9.00 -9.64
CA ALA A 36 2.46 10.28 -10.04
C ALA A 36 4.00 10.26 -10.02
N SER A 37 4.63 9.13 -9.65
CA SER A 37 6.08 8.99 -9.46
C SER A 37 6.66 9.94 -8.39
N GLU A 38 5.85 10.38 -7.43
CA GLU A 38 6.26 11.13 -6.26
C GLU A 38 6.75 10.17 -5.15
N LEU A 39 7.87 9.50 -5.40
CA LEU A 39 8.34 8.37 -4.59
C LEU A 39 8.59 8.73 -3.12
N THR A 40 9.10 9.94 -2.85
CA THR A 40 9.28 10.43 -1.47
C THR A 40 7.95 10.59 -0.74
N ASN A 41 6.94 11.15 -1.40
CA ASN A 41 5.60 11.28 -0.81
C ASN A 41 4.96 9.91 -0.59
N ALA A 42 5.13 8.98 -1.53
CA ALA A 42 4.68 7.60 -1.37
C ALA A 42 5.26 6.98 -0.10
N GLN A 43 6.57 7.09 0.12
CA GLN A 43 7.22 6.55 1.32
C GLN A 43 6.70 7.20 2.61
N ILE A 44 6.46 8.52 2.61
CA ILE A 44 5.88 9.23 3.77
C ILE A 44 4.51 8.65 4.11
N TYR A 45 3.66 8.42 3.11
CA TYR A 45 2.32 7.86 3.32
C TYR A 45 2.35 6.39 3.74
N ILE A 46 3.25 5.58 3.18
CA ILE A 46 3.48 4.17 3.59
C ILE A 46 3.86 4.12 5.08
N ASN A 47 4.82 4.94 5.49
CA ASN A 47 5.27 5.00 6.89
C ASN A 47 4.17 5.50 7.83
N ALA A 48 3.33 6.44 7.39
CA ALA A 48 2.19 6.92 8.17
C ALA A 48 1.15 5.81 8.38
N ALA A 49 0.82 5.05 7.33
CA ALA A 49 -0.10 3.90 7.43
C ALA A 49 0.46 2.82 8.36
N ARG A 50 1.74 2.47 8.21
CA ARG A 50 2.44 1.47 9.02
C ARG A 50 2.40 1.83 10.51
N ARG A 51 2.65 3.09 10.87
CA ARG A 51 2.55 3.57 12.27
C ARG A 51 1.14 3.46 12.84
N ILE A 52 0.10 3.63 12.02
CA ILE A 52 -1.29 3.45 12.49
C ILE A 52 -1.55 1.96 12.75
N LEU A 53 -1.20 1.10 11.79
CA LEU A 53 -1.36 -0.35 11.88
C LEU A 53 -0.57 -0.97 13.04
N GLU A 54 0.65 -0.50 13.31
CA GLU A 54 1.44 -0.94 14.46
C GLU A 54 0.71 -0.71 15.78
N ARG A 55 0.04 0.45 15.93
CA ARG A 55 -0.76 0.75 17.14
C ARG A 55 -1.98 -0.16 17.25
N GLU A 56 -2.67 -0.40 16.14
CA GLU A 56 -3.82 -1.31 16.08
C GLU A 56 -3.41 -2.75 16.40
N LEU A 57 -2.33 -3.25 15.78
CA LEU A 57 -1.82 -4.60 16.01
C LEU A 57 -1.31 -4.81 17.44
N THR A 58 -0.66 -3.82 18.03
CA THR A 58 -0.24 -3.89 19.45
C THR A 58 -1.43 -4.08 20.37
N ALA A 59 -2.59 -3.47 20.04
CA ALA A 59 -3.83 -3.66 20.80
C ALA A 59 -4.53 -5.00 20.49
N LEU A 60 -4.49 -5.47 19.23
CA LEU A 60 -5.26 -6.61 18.76
C LEU A 60 -4.58 -7.98 18.93
N VAL A 61 -3.24 -8.03 18.96
CA VAL A 61 -2.49 -9.30 19.05
C VAL A 61 -2.72 -10.02 20.39
N SER A 62 -3.09 -9.27 21.42
CA SER A 62 -3.47 -9.79 22.74
C SER A 62 -4.89 -10.36 22.77
N GLU A 63 -5.67 -10.15 21.72
CA GLU A 63 -7.12 -10.23 21.73
C GLU A 63 -7.68 -11.32 20.81
N SER A 64 -7.22 -11.44 19.55
CA SER A 64 -7.33 -12.65 18.72
C SER A 64 -6.62 -12.49 17.37
N TYR A 65 -6.04 -13.57 16.85
CA TYR A 65 -5.44 -13.60 15.51
C TYR A 65 -6.43 -13.20 14.40
N GLU A 66 -7.69 -13.64 14.51
CA GLU A 66 -8.76 -13.33 13.55
C GLU A 66 -9.00 -11.81 13.39
N ARG A 67 -8.92 -11.06 14.49
CA ARG A 67 -9.10 -9.60 14.45
C ARG A 67 -7.87 -8.85 13.95
N ALA A 68 -6.67 -9.42 14.14
CA ALA A 68 -5.43 -8.86 13.61
C ALA A 68 -5.24 -9.15 12.10
N TYR A 69 -5.89 -10.18 11.55
CA TYR A 69 -5.68 -10.61 10.17
C TYR A 69 -5.93 -9.50 9.14
N GLY A 70 -7.00 -8.72 9.30
CA GLY A 70 -7.29 -7.58 8.43
C GLY A 70 -6.13 -6.58 8.36
N SER A 71 -5.61 -6.18 9.52
CA SER A 71 -4.44 -5.27 9.62
C SER A 71 -3.16 -5.91 9.06
N MET A 72 -2.98 -7.23 9.19
CA MET A 72 -1.84 -7.96 8.61
C MET A 72 -1.89 -7.97 7.07
N VAL A 73 -3.08 -8.11 6.48
CA VAL A 73 -3.24 -8.00 5.02
C VAL A 73 -2.88 -6.60 4.52
N VAL A 74 -3.29 -5.55 5.25
CA VAL A 74 -2.91 -4.18 4.86
C VAL A 74 -1.40 -3.94 5.01
N LEU A 75 -0.76 -4.48 6.05
CA LEU A 75 0.70 -4.46 6.16
C LEU A 75 1.39 -5.14 4.97
N HIS A 76 0.84 -6.26 4.51
CA HIS A 76 1.35 -6.95 3.31
C HIS A 76 1.26 -6.07 2.07
N GLN A 77 0.11 -5.43 1.85
CA GLN A 77 -0.10 -4.50 0.74
C GLN A 77 0.85 -3.30 0.80
N LEU A 78 1.15 -2.79 2.00
CA LEU A 78 2.14 -1.73 2.19
C LEU A 78 3.55 -2.18 1.83
N ALA A 79 3.93 -3.41 2.16
CA ALA A 79 5.23 -3.97 1.78
C ALA A 79 5.35 -4.12 0.26
N GLU A 80 4.30 -4.62 -0.41
CA GLU A 80 4.28 -4.70 -1.88
C GLU A 80 4.36 -3.30 -2.52
N LEU A 81 3.71 -2.29 -1.93
CA LEU A 81 3.77 -0.92 -2.43
C LEU A 81 5.16 -0.29 -2.26
N GLU A 82 5.86 -0.60 -1.16
CA GLU A 82 7.25 -0.19 -0.91
C GLU A 82 8.20 -0.83 -1.94
N GLU A 83 8.02 -2.10 -2.27
CA GLU A 83 8.80 -2.77 -3.31
C GLU A 83 8.53 -2.20 -4.72
N ILE A 84 7.32 -1.70 -4.98
CA ILE A 84 7.01 -0.95 -6.21
C ILE A 84 7.72 0.41 -6.22
N VAL A 85 7.82 1.09 -5.08
CA VAL A 85 8.59 2.34 -4.93
C VAL A 85 10.06 2.08 -5.23
N ASP A 86 10.64 1.03 -4.66
CA ASP A 86 12.04 0.64 -4.88
C ASP A 86 12.32 0.28 -6.34
N HIS A 87 11.43 -0.50 -6.97
CA HIS A 87 11.52 -0.79 -8.41
C HIS A 87 11.47 0.47 -9.27
N LYS A 88 10.57 1.42 -8.95
CA LYS A 88 10.49 2.69 -9.69
C LYS A 88 11.71 3.58 -9.48
N ALA A 89 12.33 3.55 -8.31
CA ALA A 89 13.54 4.30 -7.99
C ALA A 89 14.78 3.71 -8.66
N SER A 90 14.87 2.38 -8.72
CA SER A 90 16.01 1.65 -9.28
C SER A 90 15.57 0.34 -9.98
N PRO A 91 15.08 0.42 -11.23
CA PRO A 91 14.56 -0.74 -11.94
C PRO A 91 15.58 -1.86 -12.17
N GLU A 92 16.88 -1.50 -12.21
CA GLU A 92 17.99 -2.45 -12.37
C GLU A 92 18.25 -3.27 -11.09
N ALA A 93 17.95 -2.70 -9.92
CA ALA A 93 18.16 -3.37 -8.64
C ALA A 93 17.04 -4.36 -8.31
N LEU A 94 15.82 -4.07 -8.76
CA LEU A 94 14.65 -4.91 -8.52
C LEU A 94 13.81 -4.98 -9.79
N SER A 95 13.93 -6.06 -10.58
CA SER A 95 13.23 -6.15 -11.87
C SER A 95 11.73 -6.40 -11.72
N ARG A 96 10.96 -6.02 -12.74
CA ARG A 96 9.51 -6.28 -12.77
C ARG A 96 9.20 -7.78 -12.72
N GLU A 97 9.98 -8.61 -13.40
CA GLU A 97 9.82 -10.07 -13.39
C GLU A 97 10.06 -10.63 -11.99
N HIS A 98 11.02 -10.07 -11.25
CA HIS A 98 11.26 -10.42 -9.86
C HIS A 98 10.03 -10.09 -9.01
N LEU A 99 9.53 -8.84 -9.09
CA LEU A 99 8.36 -8.41 -8.33
C LEU A 99 7.14 -9.30 -8.59
N VAL A 100 6.82 -9.55 -9.86
CA VAL A 100 5.67 -10.38 -10.23
C VAL A 100 5.80 -11.79 -9.64
N ARG A 101 6.99 -12.39 -9.69
CA ARG A 101 7.24 -13.70 -9.07
C ARG A 101 7.10 -13.64 -7.55
N LEU A 102 7.66 -12.62 -6.91
CA LEU A 102 7.62 -12.46 -5.46
C LEU A 102 6.19 -12.32 -4.95
N PHE A 103 5.39 -11.46 -5.59
CA PHE A 103 4.00 -11.20 -5.19
C PHE A 103 3.13 -12.44 -5.45
N SER A 104 3.34 -13.12 -6.59
CA SER A 104 2.63 -14.36 -6.90
C SER A 104 2.89 -15.45 -5.86
N SER A 105 4.15 -15.61 -5.42
CA SER A 105 4.49 -16.58 -4.37
C SER A 105 3.85 -16.24 -3.03
N ARG A 106 3.74 -14.95 -2.69
CA ARG A 106 3.14 -14.49 -1.43
C ARG A 106 1.64 -14.73 -1.36
N LEU A 107 0.92 -14.48 -2.46
CA LEU A 107 -0.51 -14.75 -2.57
C LEU A 107 -0.87 -16.25 -2.43
N GLN A 108 0.08 -17.15 -2.71
CA GLN A 108 -0.11 -18.59 -2.53
C GLN A 108 0.09 -19.06 -1.08
N GLN A 109 0.66 -18.21 -0.22
CA GLN A 109 1.02 -18.54 1.17
C GLN A 109 0.11 -17.88 2.21
N THR A 110 -0.75 -16.94 1.80
CA THR A 110 -1.77 -16.25 2.62
C THR A 110 -3.11 -16.96 2.60
#